data_AF-A0A6A3MM08-F1
#
_entry.id   AF-A0A6A3MM08-F1
#
_cell.length_a   1.000
_cell.length_b   1.000
_cell.length_c   1.000
_cell.angle_alpha   90.00
_cell.angle_beta   90.00
_cell.angle_gamma   90.00
#
_symmetry.space_group_name_H-M   'P 1'
#
loop_
_entity.id
_entity.type
_entity.pdbx_description
1 polymer ?
#
loop_
_entity_poly.entity_id
_entity_poly.type
_entity_poly.pdbx_seq_one_letter_code
_entity_poly.pdbx_strand_id
1 'polypeptide(L)'
;MGRQVVIPQRSAHSGAEGDAADGDKEDGAYWSRLLVVPSRSRQVSRFWLEKALVLTDGVQLFALMWQLSQPWPWPARWLEATRWVNAFTLDFFSFRTTGAAMGSTSQSFSLWGELPNYWLYALVWALLPWSGVLALQVAKRSWTRQGRSDFLLLSVTWENVLLQLLQFLYVPVGLAVLRLVNCDADGAVSVDPTGMSCGGAGHVLAVLVVTCGLGGGFLVGLPWVLRRRIRDAMVHTSVERHERFVQGKELEFMLGTSDTYLELYMPQFASFRRHSVEMPVHTCLLKVALMLDFSVLRSQPPSMANQGAQGSFFVLGVVSMAVYRTWRYPYRCKSTSYLAILVDWMLVANGVFGKRV
;
A
#
# COMPACT_ATOMS: atom_id res chain seq x y z
N MET A 1 12.75 36.33 -18.49
CA MET A 1 13.63 37.29 -17.78
C MET A 1 14.55 36.49 -16.87
N GLY A 2 15.84 36.42 -17.20
CA GLY A 2 16.82 35.66 -16.44
C GLY A 2 17.11 36.32 -15.10
N ARG A 3 16.97 35.56 -14.00
CA ARG A 3 17.40 36.00 -12.68
C ARG A 3 18.91 35.83 -12.61
N GLN A 4 19.64 36.95 -12.64
CA GLN A 4 21.07 36.97 -12.34
C GLN A 4 21.28 36.41 -10.93
N VAL A 5 22.09 35.36 -10.84
CA VAL A 5 22.66 34.89 -9.58
C VAL A 5 23.78 35.86 -9.23
N VAL A 6 23.54 36.70 -8.24
CA VAL A 6 24.59 37.54 -7.64
C VAL A 6 25.41 36.64 -6.72
N ILE A 7 26.63 36.32 -7.14
CA ILE A 7 27.62 35.66 -6.28
C ILE A 7 28.23 36.76 -5.40
N PRO A 8 28.13 36.70 -4.06
CA PRO A 8 28.82 37.67 -3.21
C PRO A 8 30.32 37.35 -3.21
N GLN A 9 31.14 38.32 -3.63
CA GLN A 9 32.60 38.25 -3.46
C GLN A 9 32.95 38.54 -2.01
N ARG A 10 33.75 37.64 -1.39
CA ARG A 10 34.38 37.87 -0.08
C ARG A 10 35.43 38.95 -0.25
N SER A 11 35.23 40.13 0.35
CA SER A 11 36.30 41.14 0.46
C SER A 11 37.40 40.57 1.35
N ALA A 12 38.56 40.31 0.78
CA ALA A 12 39.73 39.86 1.50
C ALA A 12 40.32 41.01 2.34
N HIS A 13 40.01 41.04 3.63
CA HIS A 13 40.73 41.72 4.72
C HIS A 13 40.09 41.18 6.01
N SER A 14 40.78 40.71 7.05
CA SER A 14 42.15 40.80 7.56
C SER A 14 42.29 39.65 8.58
N GLY A 15 43.32 38.82 8.56
CA GLY A 15 44.49 39.05 9.42
C GLY A 15 44.17 39.00 10.93
N ALA A 16 44.12 37.81 11.53
CA ALA A 16 44.42 37.58 12.95
C ALA A 16 44.54 36.07 13.22
N GLU A 17 45.64 35.69 13.86
CA GLU A 17 45.93 34.34 14.36
C GLU A 17 44.79 33.83 15.26
N GLY A 18 44.15 32.75 14.83
CA GLY A 18 43.14 32.01 15.57
C GLY A 18 43.00 30.63 14.93
N ASP A 19 42.93 29.58 15.77
CA ASP A 19 43.01 28.16 15.41
C ASP A 19 42.37 27.83 14.05
N ALA A 20 43.19 27.33 13.11
CA ALA A 20 42.76 26.94 11.76
C ALA A 20 41.60 25.92 11.75
N ALA A 21 41.43 25.17 12.84
CA ALA A 21 40.36 24.20 13.00
C ALA A 21 38.97 24.82 13.28
N ASP A 22 38.92 26.05 13.83
CA ASP A 22 37.66 26.77 14.08
C ASP A 22 37.25 27.61 12.86
N GLY A 23 38.23 28.18 12.14
CA GLY A 23 37.99 28.87 10.87
C GLY A 23 37.37 27.98 9.79
N ASP A 24 37.81 26.71 9.68
CA ASP A 24 37.22 25.74 8.73
C ASP A 24 35.80 25.33 9.11
N LYS A 25 35.47 25.27 10.41
CA LYS A 25 34.11 24.99 10.88
C LYS A 25 33.18 26.17 10.65
N GLU A 26 33.65 27.39 10.87
CA GLU A 26 32.89 28.60 10.58
C GLU A 26 32.68 28.78 9.07
N ASP A 27 33.69 28.51 8.24
CA ASP A 27 33.56 28.55 6.79
C ASP A 27 32.60 27.45 6.29
N GLY A 28 32.67 26.23 6.82
CA GLY A 28 31.70 25.17 6.51
C GLY A 28 30.27 25.52 6.94
N ALA A 29 30.10 26.16 8.10
CA ALA A 29 28.81 26.64 8.60
C ALA A 29 28.29 27.82 7.76
N TYR A 30 29.17 28.70 7.28
CA TYR A 30 28.84 29.82 6.41
C TYR A 30 28.39 29.35 5.03
N TRP A 31 29.18 28.48 4.37
CA TRP A 31 28.83 27.92 3.07
C TRP A 31 27.58 27.05 3.13
N SER A 32 27.37 26.28 4.20
CA SER A 32 26.12 25.52 4.36
C SER A 32 24.89 26.43 4.51
N ARG A 33 25.01 27.59 5.16
CA ARG A 33 23.92 28.60 5.26
C ARG A 33 23.70 29.39 3.98
N LEU A 34 24.71 29.56 3.14
CA LEU A 34 24.61 30.28 1.85
C LEU A 34 24.14 29.38 0.70
N LEU A 35 24.55 28.12 0.69
CA LEU A 35 24.14 27.14 -0.33
C LEU A 35 22.74 26.59 -0.07
N VAL A 36 22.34 26.47 1.20
CA VAL A 36 20.97 26.14 1.57
C VAL A 36 20.20 27.43 1.65
N VAL A 37 19.32 27.73 0.69
CA VAL A 37 18.29 28.75 0.88
C VAL A 37 17.36 28.22 1.98
N PRO A 38 17.42 28.70 3.24
CA PRO A 38 16.77 28.02 4.37
C PRO A 38 15.24 28.02 4.22
N SER A 39 14.70 29.00 3.48
CA SER A 39 13.28 29.08 3.12
C SER A 39 12.81 28.02 2.12
N ARG A 40 13.73 27.17 1.60
CA ARG A 40 13.45 26.08 0.64
C ARG A 40 13.97 24.72 1.09
N SER A 41 14.51 24.61 2.30
CA SER A 41 14.92 23.34 2.90
C SER A 41 13.70 22.42 3.03
N ARG A 42 13.76 21.25 2.41
CA ARG A 42 12.69 20.23 2.44
C ARG A 42 13.20 18.97 3.11
N GLN A 43 12.30 18.28 3.81
CA GLN A 43 12.61 16.99 4.44
C GLN A 43 12.20 15.83 3.54
N VAL A 44 13.11 14.86 3.40
CA VAL A 44 12.91 13.61 2.64
C VAL A 44 12.88 12.38 3.56
N SER A 45 12.81 12.60 4.89
CA SER A 45 12.89 11.49 5.84
C SER A 45 11.74 10.49 5.65
N ARG A 46 12.09 9.30 5.16
CA ARG A 46 11.17 8.17 4.96
C ARG A 46 11.22 7.12 6.05
N PHE A 47 12.12 7.29 7.02
CA PHE A 47 12.45 6.25 7.98
C PHE A 47 11.22 5.67 8.72
N TRP A 48 10.33 6.56 9.20
CA TRP A 48 9.12 6.16 9.90
C TRP A 48 7.99 5.75 8.96
N LEU A 49 7.85 6.46 7.85
CA LEU A 49 6.84 6.13 6.83
C LEU A 49 7.04 4.71 6.29
N GLU A 50 8.27 4.34 5.96
CA GLU A 50 8.62 2.98 5.50
C GLU A 50 8.21 1.89 6.50
N LYS A 51 8.47 2.12 7.80
CA LYS A 51 8.12 1.15 8.85
C LYS A 51 6.62 1.05 9.04
N ALA A 52 5.93 2.20 9.02
CA ALA A 52 4.48 2.24 9.08
C ALA A 52 3.85 1.47 7.91
N LEU A 53 4.40 1.62 6.69
CA LEU A 53 3.94 0.88 5.51
C LEU A 53 4.17 -0.63 5.67
N VAL A 54 5.36 -1.06 6.08
CA VAL A 54 5.66 -2.48 6.32
C VAL A 54 4.73 -3.10 7.37
N LEU A 55 4.52 -2.41 8.49
CA LEU A 55 3.61 -2.87 9.54
C LEU A 55 2.16 -2.93 9.04
N THR A 56 1.72 -1.91 8.32
CA THR A 56 0.36 -1.85 7.77
C THR A 56 0.13 -2.97 6.77
N ASP A 57 1.05 -3.20 5.85
CA ASP A 57 0.98 -4.31 4.90
C ASP A 57 0.95 -5.66 5.63
N GLY A 58 1.80 -5.84 6.65
CA GLY A 58 1.81 -7.03 7.49
C GLY A 58 0.48 -7.28 8.18
N VAL A 59 -0.09 -6.27 8.83
CA VAL A 59 -1.38 -6.38 9.53
C VAL A 59 -2.53 -6.59 8.54
N GLN A 60 -2.50 -5.97 7.36
CA GLN A 60 -3.50 -6.23 6.30
C GLN A 60 -3.45 -7.67 5.80
N LEU A 61 -2.26 -8.24 5.59
CA LEU A 61 -2.11 -9.66 5.23
C LEU A 61 -2.53 -10.58 6.36
N PHE A 62 -2.23 -10.22 7.61
CA PHE A 62 -2.69 -10.95 8.79
C PHE A 62 -4.22 -10.92 8.92
N ALA A 63 -4.87 -9.79 8.61
CA ALA A 63 -6.31 -9.68 8.56
C ALA A 63 -6.93 -10.56 7.47
N LEU A 64 -6.30 -10.67 6.29
CA LEU A 64 -6.73 -11.64 5.27
C LEU A 64 -6.64 -13.08 5.77
N MET A 65 -5.55 -13.43 6.45
CA MET A 65 -5.41 -14.74 7.09
C MET A 65 -6.48 -14.99 8.15
N TRP A 66 -6.83 -13.97 8.94
CA TRP A 66 -7.89 -14.03 9.94
C TRP A 66 -9.28 -14.26 9.33
N GLN A 67 -9.54 -13.69 8.14
CA GLN A 67 -10.79 -13.91 7.43
C GLN A 67 -10.85 -15.32 6.81
N LEU A 68 -9.71 -15.82 6.34
CA LEU A 68 -9.55 -17.20 5.87
C LEU A 68 -9.67 -18.23 7.00
N SER A 69 -9.31 -17.87 8.23
CA SER A 69 -9.33 -18.80 9.34
C SER A 69 -10.71 -19.00 9.97
N GLN A 70 -11.74 -18.26 9.55
CA GLN A 70 -13.13 -18.47 10.01
C GLN A 70 -13.65 -19.90 9.77
N PRO A 71 -13.48 -20.50 8.57
CA PRO A 71 -13.79 -21.91 8.35
C PRO A 71 -12.73 -22.89 8.87
N TRP A 72 -11.53 -22.43 9.23
CA TRP A 72 -10.44 -23.30 9.66
C TRP A 72 -10.57 -23.60 11.16
N PRO A 73 -10.01 -24.74 11.65
CA PRO A 73 -10.10 -25.12 13.06
C PRO A 73 -9.14 -24.29 13.92
N TRP A 74 -9.27 -22.97 13.90
CA TRP A 74 -8.53 -22.07 14.77
C TRP A 74 -9.32 -21.79 16.05
N PRO A 75 -8.66 -21.60 17.19
CA PRO A 75 -9.34 -21.37 18.46
C PRO A 75 -10.18 -20.09 18.42
N ALA A 76 -11.45 -20.16 18.83
CA ALA A 76 -12.34 -18.99 18.89
C ALA A 76 -11.75 -17.84 19.72
N ARG A 77 -11.08 -18.15 20.84
CA ARG A 77 -10.37 -17.16 21.68
C ARG A 77 -9.28 -16.42 20.92
N TRP A 78 -8.57 -17.11 20.02
CA TRP A 78 -7.56 -16.48 19.18
C TRP A 78 -8.21 -15.54 18.17
N LEU A 79 -9.30 -15.97 17.52
CA LEU A 79 -10.04 -15.15 16.55
C LEU A 79 -10.60 -13.89 17.20
N GLU A 80 -11.13 -14.00 18.42
CA GLU A 80 -11.61 -12.86 19.20
C GLU A 80 -10.46 -11.90 19.57
N ALA A 81 -9.37 -12.42 20.12
CA ALA A 81 -8.22 -11.61 20.55
C ALA A 81 -7.51 -10.90 19.39
N THR A 82 -7.60 -11.46 18.18
CA THR A 82 -6.96 -10.90 16.98
C THR A 82 -7.92 -10.13 16.06
N ARG A 83 -9.22 -10.05 16.38
CA ARG A 83 -10.23 -9.34 15.57
C ARG A 83 -9.85 -7.91 15.21
N TRP A 84 -9.11 -7.22 16.09
CA TRP A 84 -8.67 -5.83 15.92
C TRP A 84 -7.88 -5.59 14.63
N VAL A 85 -7.25 -6.62 14.05
CA VAL A 85 -6.47 -6.49 12.80
C VAL A 85 -7.33 -6.05 11.61
N ASN A 86 -8.63 -6.36 11.63
CA ASN A 86 -9.58 -5.93 10.61
C ASN A 86 -9.78 -4.40 10.60
N ALA A 87 -9.35 -3.67 11.63
CA ALA A 87 -9.36 -2.20 11.59
C ALA A 87 -8.39 -1.65 10.53
N PHE A 88 -7.28 -2.35 10.26
CA PHE A 88 -6.29 -1.95 9.26
C PHE A 88 -6.73 -2.27 7.82
N THR A 89 -7.69 -3.16 7.65
CA THR A 89 -8.39 -3.39 6.38
C THR A 89 -9.67 -2.53 6.26
N LEU A 90 -9.92 -1.63 7.23
CA LEU A 90 -11.13 -0.80 7.30
C LEU A 90 -12.44 -1.60 7.16
N ASP A 91 -12.39 -2.88 7.56
CA ASP A 91 -13.49 -3.80 7.40
C ASP A 91 -14.41 -3.73 8.62
N PHE A 92 -15.13 -2.61 8.74
CA PHE A 92 -16.10 -2.37 9.82
C PHE A 92 -17.19 -3.44 9.87
N PHE A 93 -17.46 -4.08 8.73
CA PHE A 93 -18.40 -5.20 8.62
C PHE A 93 -17.98 -6.39 9.50
N SER A 94 -16.69 -6.74 9.55
CA SER A 94 -16.17 -7.81 10.42
C SER A 94 -16.33 -7.52 11.92
N PHE A 95 -16.61 -6.28 12.33
CA PHE A 95 -16.87 -5.90 13.72
C PHE A 95 -18.33 -6.01 14.14
N ARG A 96 -19.24 -6.28 13.20
CA ARG A 96 -20.66 -6.49 13.50
C ARG A 96 -20.90 -7.82 14.22
N THR A 97 -22.06 -7.94 14.86
CA THR A 97 -22.50 -9.17 15.54
C THR A 97 -22.63 -10.34 14.56
N THR A 98 -23.13 -10.07 13.36
CA THR A 98 -23.23 -11.01 12.23
C THR A 98 -22.04 -10.89 11.28
N GLY A 99 -20.90 -10.33 11.71
CA GLY A 99 -19.78 -10.00 10.81
C GLY A 99 -18.73 -11.11 10.68
N ALA A 100 -18.66 -12.02 11.66
CA ALA A 100 -17.73 -13.15 11.65
C ALA A 100 -18.22 -14.23 12.62
N ALA A 101 -18.11 -15.50 12.22
CA ALA A 101 -18.58 -16.61 13.03
C ALA A 101 -17.60 -17.05 14.13
N MET A 102 -16.38 -16.48 14.18
CA MET A 102 -15.35 -16.79 15.19
C MET A 102 -15.02 -18.29 15.28
N GLY A 103 -15.01 -18.97 14.13
CA GLY A 103 -14.73 -20.42 14.06
C GLY A 103 -15.94 -21.31 14.41
N SER A 104 -17.11 -20.73 14.71
CA SER A 104 -18.33 -21.48 14.99
C SER A 104 -19.03 -21.91 13.70
N THR A 105 -19.16 -23.22 13.47
CA THR A 105 -19.87 -23.78 12.30
C THR A 105 -21.37 -23.96 12.50
N SER A 106 -21.88 -23.70 13.70
CA SER A 106 -23.30 -23.89 14.07
C SER A 106 -24.10 -22.58 14.12
N GLN A 107 -23.57 -21.49 13.56
CA GLN A 107 -24.25 -20.20 13.54
C GLN A 107 -25.38 -20.18 12.51
N SER A 108 -26.41 -19.37 12.77
CA SER A 108 -27.55 -19.17 11.87
C SER A 108 -27.27 -18.21 10.72
N PHE A 109 -26.05 -17.67 10.65
CA PHE A 109 -25.60 -16.71 9.66
C PHE A 109 -24.29 -17.19 9.01
N SER A 110 -23.97 -16.67 7.81
CA SER A 110 -22.78 -17.05 7.05
C SER A 110 -21.48 -16.89 7.85
N LEU A 111 -20.53 -17.81 7.68
CA LEU A 111 -19.25 -17.82 8.42
C LEU A 111 -18.43 -16.52 8.26
N TRP A 112 -18.64 -15.86 7.12
CA TRP A 112 -17.96 -14.62 6.73
C TRP A 112 -18.84 -13.38 6.89
N GLY A 113 -19.99 -13.54 7.54
CA GLY A 113 -20.91 -12.50 7.94
C GLY A 113 -21.97 -12.08 6.92
N GLU A 114 -22.97 -11.34 7.40
CA GLU A 114 -24.16 -10.94 6.64
C GLU A 114 -24.50 -9.47 6.83
N LEU A 115 -24.87 -8.81 5.73
CA LEU A 115 -25.31 -7.42 5.68
C LEU A 115 -26.39 -7.26 4.59
N PRO A 116 -27.61 -6.81 4.94
CA PRO A 116 -28.62 -6.51 3.93
C PRO A 116 -28.14 -5.41 2.99
N ASN A 117 -28.39 -5.58 1.69
CA ASN A 117 -27.94 -4.68 0.62
C ASN A 117 -26.42 -4.51 0.56
N TYR A 118 -25.66 -5.59 0.78
CA TYR A 118 -24.18 -5.55 0.76
C TYR A 118 -23.63 -4.97 -0.55
N TRP A 119 -24.33 -5.11 -1.68
CA TRP A 119 -23.93 -4.52 -2.96
C TRP A 119 -23.72 -3.00 -2.90
N LEU A 120 -24.49 -2.28 -2.08
CA LEU A 120 -24.30 -0.84 -1.86
C LEU A 120 -23.00 -0.55 -1.12
N TYR A 121 -22.71 -1.35 -0.09
CA TYR A 121 -21.45 -1.26 0.66
C TYR A 121 -20.25 -1.51 -0.26
N ALA A 122 -20.30 -2.56 -1.06
CA ALA A 122 -19.27 -2.85 -2.05
C ALA A 122 -19.16 -1.75 -3.12
N LEU A 123 -20.27 -1.17 -3.59
CA LEU A 123 -20.27 -0.08 -4.55
C LEU A 123 -19.59 1.18 -4.01
N VAL A 124 -19.86 1.57 -2.76
CA VAL A 124 -19.20 2.71 -2.11
C VAL A 124 -17.68 2.51 -2.07
N TRP A 125 -17.23 1.33 -1.66
CA TRP A 125 -15.81 0.99 -1.67
C TRP A 125 -15.21 0.96 -3.08
N ALA A 126 -15.93 0.41 -4.07
CA ALA A 126 -15.48 0.36 -5.45
C ALA A 126 -15.35 1.75 -6.08
N LEU A 127 -16.22 2.71 -5.70
CA LEU A 127 -16.19 4.09 -6.20
C LEU A 127 -15.10 4.95 -5.56
N LEU A 128 -14.63 4.60 -4.36
CA LEU A 128 -13.71 5.42 -3.58
C LEU A 128 -12.36 5.70 -4.31
N PRO A 129 -11.69 4.75 -4.98
CA PRO A 129 -10.51 5.04 -5.79
C PRO A 129 -10.80 6.01 -6.94
N TRP A 130 -11.93 5.81 -7.63
CA TRP A 130 -12.32 6.60 -8.79
C TRP A 130 -12.71 8.02 -8.42
N SER A 131 -13.38 8.21 -7.28
CA SER A 131 -13.70 9.54 -6.76
C SER A 131 -12.44 10.31 -6.38
N GLY A 132 -11.43 9.65 -5.80
CA GLY A 132 -10.12 10.26 -5.54
C GLY A 132 -9.42 10.72 -6.82
N VAL A 133 -9.42 9.89 -7.87
CA VAL A 133 -8.88 10.27 -9.20
C VAL A 133 -9.66 11.44 -9.80
N LEU A 134 -10.99 11.38 -9.79
CA LEU A 134 -11.86 12.44 -10.32
C LEU A 134 -11.63 13.76 -9.58
N ALA A 135 -11.59 13.74 -8.25
CA ALA A 135 -11.33 14.90 -7.41
C ALA A 135 -9.99 15.56 -7.77
N LEU A 136 -8.94 14.75 -7.97
CA LEU A 136 -7.64 15.26 -8.39
C LEU A 136 -7.69 15.88 -9.79
N GLN A 137 -8.42 15.29 -10.75
CA GLN A 137 -8.58 15.86 -12.09
C GLN A 137 -9.35 17.19 -12.06
N VAL A 138 -10.40 17.29 -11.25
CA VAL A 138 -11.15 18.54 -11.05
C VAL A 138 -10.25 19.60 -10.42
N ALA A 139 -9.48 19.24 -9.39
CA ALA A 139 -8.54 20.14 -8.72
C ALA A 139 -7.48 20.67 -9.70
N LYS A 140 -6.89 19.82 -10.53
CA LYS A 140 -5.94 20.23 -11.58
C LYS A 140 -6.54 21.24 -12.54
N ARG A 141 -7.73 20.96 -13.08
CA ARG A 141 -8.44 21.89 -13.98
C ARG A 141 -8.71 23.23 -13.29
N SER A 142 -9.09 23.20 -12.01
CA SER A 142 -9.33 24.41 -11.22
C SER A 142 -8.04 25.23 -11.05
N TRP A 143 -6.92 24.60 -10.69
CA TRP A 143 -5.64 25.29 -10.51
C TRP A 143 -5.13 25.91 -11.81
N THR A 144 -5.31 25.23 -12.95
CA THR A 144 -4.98 25.76 -14.27
C THR A 144 -5.85 26.97 -14.61
N ARG A 145 -7.17 26.91 -14.37
CA ARG A 145 -8.08 28.05 -14.62
C ARG A 145 -7.79 29.26 -13.73
N GLN A 146 -7.34 29.04 -12.50
CA GLN A 146 -6.95 30.08 -11.56
C GLN A 146 -5.59 30.72 -11.90
N GLY A 147 -4.85 30.21 -12.88
CA GLY A 147 -3.55 30.74 -13.26
C GLY A 147 -2.48 30.60 -12.17
N ARG A 148 -2.60 29.61 -11.27
CA ARG A 148 -1.59 29.39 -10.23
C ARG A 148 -0.27 28.99 -10.86
N SER A 149 0.83 29.67 -10.55
CA SER A 149 2.17 29.34 -11.06
C SER A 149 2.65 27.94 -10.67
N ASP A 150 2.21 27.45 -9.50
CA ASP A 150 2.73 26.23 -8.89
C ASP A 150 1.86 24.99 -9.19
N PHE A 151 0.93 25.11 -10.15
CA PHE A 151 -0.06 24.07 -10.40
C PHE A 151 0.56 22.71 -10.79
N LEU A 152 1.70 22.72 -11.49
CA LEU A 152 2.43 21.50 -11.88
C LEU A 152 2.99 20.77 -10.66
N LEU A 153 3.67 21.50 -9.78
CA LEU A 153 4.24 20.94 -8.55
C LEU A 153 3.14 20.39 -7.64
N LEU A 154 2.06 21.16 -7.47
CA LEU A 154 0.90 20.76 -6.67
C LEU A 154 0.23 19.50 -7.25
N SER A 155 0.06 19.44 -8.57
CA SER A 155 -0.46 18.27 -9.29
C SER A 155 0.34 17.02 -8.98
N VAL A 156 1.66 17.06 -9.18
CA VAL A 156 2.53 15.89 -8.98
C VAL A 156 2.61 15.49 -7.51
N THR A 157 2.58 16.45 -6.59
CA THR A 157 2.58 16.19 -5.15
C THR A 157 1.33 15.40 -4.75
N TRP A 158 0.15 15.87 -5.16
CA TRP A 158 -1.10 15.19 -4.85
C TRP A 158 -1.28 13.87 -5.60
N GLU A 159 -0.70 13.71 -6.79
CA GLU A 159 -0.63 12.40 -7.44
C GLU A 159 0.17 11.38 -6.62
N ASN A 160 1.33 11.77 -6.08
CA ASN A 160 2.13 10.88 -5.24
C ASN A 160 1.40 10.52 -3.93
N VAL A 161 0.73 11.49 -3.31
CA VAL A 161 -0.12 11.24 -2.12
C VAL A 161 -1.26 10.29 -2.47
N LEU A 162 -1.96 10.54 -3.57
CA LEU A 162 -3.07 9.68 -4.02
C LEU A 162 -2.58 8.25 -4.26
N LEU A 163 -1.45 8.05 -4.96
CA LEU A 163 -0.88 6.72 -5.19
C LEU A 163 -0.55 5.97 -3.89
N GLN A 164 -0.06 6.68 -2.86
CA GLN A 164 0.21 6.10 -1.55
C GLN A 164 -1.09 5.69 -0.83
N LEU A 165 -2.11 6.56 -0.86
CA LEU A 165 -3.42 6.29 -0.28
C LEU A 165 -4.11 5.12 -0.97
N LEU A 166 -4.02 5.03 -2.31
CA LEU A 166 -4.59 3.94 -3.08
C LEU A 166 -3.93 2.59 -2.75
N GLN A 167 -2.62 2.56 -2.49
CA GLN A 167 -1.93 1.34 -2.03
C GLN A 167 -2.42 0.90 -0.64
N PHE A 168 -2.69 1.84 0.26
CA PHE A 168 -3.28 1.55 1.57
C PHE A 168 -4.72 1.01 1.45
N LEU A 169 -5.53 1.62 0.59
CA LEU A 169 -6.92 1.24 0.33
C LEU A 169 -7.09 -0.02 -0.51
N TYR A 170 -5.98 -0.61 -0.97
CA TYR A 170 -6.00 -1.71 -1.91
C TYR A 170 -6.68 -2.98 -1.38
N VAL A 171 -6.33 -3.40 -0.16
CA VAL A 171 -6.96 -4.56 0.51
C VAL A 171 -8.40 -4.26 0.94
N PRO A 172 -8.71 -3.12 1.61
CA PRO A 172 -10.09 -2.75 1.94
C PRO A 172 -11.05 -2.83 0.74
N VAL A 173 -10.68 -2.21 -0.38
CA VAL A 173 -11.52 -2.20 -1.59
C VAL A 173 -11.62 -3.61 -2.18
N GLY A 174 -10.50 -4.33 -2.28
CA GLY A 174 -10.47 -5.68 -2.83
C GLY A 174 -11.35 -6.66 -2.05
N LEU A 175 -11.28 -6.65 -0.73
CA LEU A 175 -12.14 -7.46 0.13
C LEU A 175 -13.61 -7.11 -0.02
N ALA A 176 -13.94 -5.81 -0.03
CA ALA A 176 -15.32 -5.36 -0.14
C ALA A 176 -15.97 -5.87 -1.44
N VAL A 177 -15.28 -5.75 -2.57
CA VAL A 177 -15.84 -6.11 -3.89
C VAL A 177 -15.76 -7.60 -4.19
N LEU A 178 -14.74 -8.32 -3.71
CA LEU A 178 -14.57 -9.73 -4.04
C LEU A 178 -15.51 -10.64 -3.24
N ARG A 179 -15.91 -10.23 -2.01
CA ARG A 179 -16.92 -10.96 -1.22
C ARG A 179 -18.28 -11.09 -1.93
N LEU A 180 -18.60 -10.18 -2.87
CA LEU A 180 -19.81 -10.29 -3.68
C LEU A 180 -19.82 -11.54 -4.57
N VAL A 181 -18.67 -12.11 -4.91
CA VAL A 181 -18.58 -13.27 -5.81
C VAL A 181 -19.03 -14.56 -5.11
N ASN A 182 -19.04 -14.57 -3.78
CA ASN A 182 -19.24 -15.78 -3.01
C ASN A 182 -20.72 -16.08 -2.73
N CYS A 183 -21.13 -17.29 -3.11
CA CYS A 183 -22.44 -17.84 -2.82
C CYS A 183 -22.36 -19.02 -1.85
N ASP A 184 -23.43 -19.23 -1.09
CA ASP A 184 -23.59 -20.39 -0.23
C ASP A 184 -24.44 -21.48 -0.93
N ALA A 185 -24.43 -22.70 -0.39
CA ALA A 185 -25.06 -23.87 -1.04
C ALA A 185 -26.59 -23.74 -1.21
N ASP A 186 -27.23 -22.90 -0.40
CA ASP A 186 -28.66 -22.62 -0.47
C ASP A 186 -29.07 -21.75 -1.68
N GLY A 187 -28.11 -21.42 -2.55
CA GLY A 187 -28.35 -20.58 -3.72
C GLY A 187 -28.48 -19.09 -3.40
N ALA A 188 -28.11 -18.69 -2.18
CA ALA A 188 -28.10 -17.31 -1.72
C ALA A 188 -26.69 -16.71 -1.81
N VAL A 189 -26.60 -15.38 -1.94
CA VAL A 189 -25.31 -14.67 -1.86
C VAL A 189 -24.85 -14.66 -0.41
N SER A 190 -23.62 -15.08 -0.15
CA SER A 190 -23.18 -15.34 1.23
C SER A 190 -23.18 -14.13 2.16
N VAL A 191 -22.95 -12.95 1.62
CA VAL A 191 -22.93 -11.69 2.37
C VAL A 191 -24.29 -11.00 2.43
N ASP A 192 -25.27 -11.41 1.61
CA ASP A 192 -26.62 -10.83 1.57
C ASP A 192 -27.66 -11.90 1.20
N PRO A 193 -27.91 -12.87 2.10
CA PRO A 193 -28.74 -14.03 1.78
C PRO A 193 -30.22 -13.66 1.60
N THR A 194 -30.67 -12.56 2.21
CA THR A 194 -32.06 -12.09 2.13
C THR A 194 -32.32 -11.16 0.93
N GLY A 195 -31.29 -10.47 0.43
CA GLY A 195 -31.44 -9.42 -0.57
C GLY A 195 -31.24 -9.88 -2.01
N MET A 196 -30.43 -10.92 -2.26
CA MET A 196 -30.12 -11.38 -3.62
C MET A 196 -29.96 -12.90 -3.71
N SER A 197 -30.54 -13.49 -4.75
CA SER A 197 -30.25 -14.87 -5.14
C SER A 197 -28.93 -14.97 -5.91
N CYS A 198 -28.14 -15.98 -5.59
CA CYS A 198 -26.93 -16.30 -6.32
C CYS A 198 -27.27 -16.61 -7.78
N GLY A 199 -26.46 -16.08 -8.71
CA GLY A 199 -26.70 -16.20 -10.16
C GLY A 199 -27.93 -15.45 -10.69
N GLY A 200 -28.74 -14.81 -9.84
CA GLY A 200 -29.85 -13.95 -10.27
C GLY A 200 -29.36 -12.71 -11.03
N ALA A 201 -30.24 -12.12 -11.84
CA ALA A 201 -29.88 -10.97 -12.69
C ALA A 201 -29.28 -9.79 -11.90
N GLY A 202 -29.83 -9.50 -10.71
CA GLY A 202 -29.31 -8.45 -9.82
C GLY A 202 -27.89 -8.76 -9.30
N HIS A 203 -27.65 -10.01 -8.88
CA HIS A 203 -26.33 -10.45 -8.43
C HIS A 203 -25.30 -10.43 -9.57
N VAL A 204 -25.65 -10.95 -10.75
CA VAL A 204 -24.76 -10.93 -11.92
C VAL A 204 -24.42 -9.49 -12.32
N LEU A 205 -25.40 -8.59 -12.33
CA LEU A 205 -25.17 -7.18 -12.62
C LEU A 205 -24.24 -6.53 -11.58
N ALA A 206 -24.46 -6.81 -10.29
CA ALA A 206 -23.61 -6.30 -9.21
C ALA A 206 -22.16 -6.80 -9.37
N VAL A 207 -21.95 -8.09 -9.64
CA VAL A 207 -20.60 -8.65 -9.86
C VAL A 207 -19.94 -8.03 -11.10
N LEU A 208 -20.65 -7.91 -12.22
CA LEU A 208 -20.05 -7.36 -13.45
C LEU A 208 -19.70 -5.87 -13.31
N VAL A 209 -20.59 -5.06 -12.74
CA VAL A 209 -20.38 -3.61 -12.64
C VAL A 209 -19.45 -3.26 -11.47
N VAL A 210 -19.76 -3.76 -10.27
CA VAL A 210 -19.03 -3.40 -9.05
C VAL A 210 -17.71 -4.16 -8.97
N THR A 211 -17.74 -5.48 -9.08
CA THR A 211 -16.53 -6.30 -8.89
C THR A 211 -15.63 -6.30 -10.11
N CYS A 212 -16.13 -6.59 -11.32
CA CYS A 212 -15.29 -6.65 -12.52
C CYS A 212 -14.94 -5.24 -13.06
N GLY A 213 -15.95 -4.38 -13.24
CA GLY A 213 -15.78 -3.05 -13.80
C GLY A 213 -14.98 -2.12 -12.89
N LEU A 214 -15.58 -1.71 -11.77
CA LEU A 214 -15.00 -0.70 -10.87
C LEU A 214 -13.87 -1.26 -10.01
N GLY A 215 -14.12 -2.36 -9.29
CA GLY A 215 -13.16 -3.00 -8.38
C GLY A 215 -11.98 -3.62 -9.14
N GLY A 216 -12.25 -4.46 -10.13
CA GLY A 216 -11.25 -5.13 -10.96
C GLY A 216 -10.41 -4.14 -11.75
N GLY A 217 -11.05 -3.10 -12.32
CA GLY A 217 -10.36 -1.99 -12.96
C GLY A 217 -9.36 -1.30 -12.03
N PHE A 218 -9.70 -1.10 -10.76
CA PHE A 218 -8.78 -0.56 -9.75
C PHE A 218 -7.68 -1.57 -9.35
N LEU A 219 -8.05 -2.82 -9.02
CA LEU A 219 -7.13 -3.84 -8.56
C LEU A 219 -6.05 -4.17 -9.59
N VAL A 220 -6.40 -4.22 -10.88
CA VAL A 220 -5.44 -4.42 -11.97
C VAL A 220 -4.78 -3.10 -12.40
N GLY A 221 -5.53 -2.01 -12.41
CA GLY A 221 -5.07 -0.71 -12.87
C GLY A 221 -3.98 -0.09 -11.99
N LEU A 222 -4.11 -0.17 -10.66
CA LEU A 222 -3.12 0.42 -9.75
C LEU A 222 -1.70 -0.19 -9.90
N PRO A 223 -1.50 -1.52 -9.82
CA PRO A 223 -0.16 -2.11 -10.02
C PRO A 223 0.39 -1.84 -11.42
N TRP A 224 -0.48 -1.79 -12.44
CA TRP A 224 -0.08 -1.42 -13.80
C TRP A 224 0.46 0.02 -13.87
N VAL A 225 -0.27 0.97 -13.30
CA VAL A 225 0.14 2.38 -13.25
C VAL A 225 1.43 2.54 -12.44
N LEU A 226 1.52 1.94 -11.25
CA LEU A 226 2.74 1.97 -10.43
C LEU A 226 3.94 1.42 -11.19
N ARG A 227 3.79 0.27 -11.85
CA ARG A 227 4.86 -0.34 -12.63
C ARG A 227 5.33 0.56 -13.76
N ARG A 228 4.40 1.15 -14.50
CA ARG A 228 4.73 2.09 -15.58
C ARG A 228 5.49 3.30 -15.04
N ARG A 229 4.99 3.95 -13.99
CA ARG A 229 5.65 5.13 -13.39
C ARG A 229 7.04 4.81 -12.87
N ILE A 230 7.20 3.68 -12.19
CA ILE A 230 8.50 3.23 -11.70
C ILE A 230 9.45 2.97 -12.87
N ARG A 231 9.03 2.22 -13.90
CA ARG A 231 9.89 1.89 -15.05
C ARG A 231 10.29 3.11 -15.86
N ASP A 232 9.36 4.03 -16.09
CA ASP A 232 9.62 5.27 -16.82
C ASP A 232 10.67 6.15 -16.09
N ALA A 233 10.72 6.09 -14.76
CA ALA A 233 11.69 6.82 -13.94
C ALA A 233 13.05 6.09 -13.75
N MET A 234 13.16 4.84 -14.23
CA MET A 234 14.35 4.02 -14.02
C MET A 234 15.39 4.22 -15.12
N VAL A 235 16.40 5.04 -14.83
CA VAL A 235 17.48 5.39 -15.78
C VAL A 235 18.64 4.39 -15.76
N HIS A 236 18.94 3.77 -14.62
CA HIS A 236 20.14 2.96 -14.44
C HIS A 236 19.84 1.50 -14.11
N THR A 237 20.60 0.59 -14.70
CA THR A 237 20.52 -0.86 -14.45
C THR A 237 21.44 -1.32 -13.33
N SER A 238 22.62 -0.69 -13.15
CA SER A 238 23.56 -1.07 -12.10
C SER A 238 23.14 -0.55 -10.72
N VAL A 239 23.42 -1.33 -9.68
CA VAL A 239 23.06 -1.03 -8.29
C VAL A 239 23.72 0.26 -7.83
N GLU A 240 25.03 0.42 -8.08
CA GLU A 240 25.80 1.59 -7.66
C GLU A 240 25.33 2.89 -8.34
N ARG A 241 25.09 2.86 -9.65
CA ARG A 241 24.63 4.05 -10.39
C ARG A 241 23.20 4.42 -9.97
N HIS A 242 22.35 3.43 -9.72
CA HIS A 242 21.01 3.67 -9.18
C HIS A 242 21.06 4.32 -7.79
N GLU A 243 21.90 3.83 -6.88
CA GLU A 243 22.04 4.42 -5.55
C GLU A 243 22.54 5.86 -5.61
N ARG A 244 23.59 6.12 -6.41
CA ARG A 244 24.09 7.50 -6.63
C ARG A 244 23.03 8.42 -7.22
N PHE A 245 22.22 7.91 -8.16
CA PHE A 245 21.14 8.67 -8.76
C PHE A 245 20.04 9.01 -7.75
N VAL A 246 19.59 8.04 -6.95
CA VAL A 246 18.57 8.27 -5.92
C VAL A 246 19.07 9.27 -4.88
N GLN A 247 20.29 9.08 -4.35
CA GLN A 247 20.90 10.02 -3.40
C GLN A 247 21.07 11.42 -3.97
N GLY A 248 21.48 11.54 -5.25
CA GLY A 248 21.57 12.81 -5.95
C GLY A 248 20.22 13.52 -6.03
N LYS A 249 19.16 12.81 -6.39
CA LYS A 249 17.79 13.36 -6.45
C LYS A 249 17.22 13.72 -5.08
N GLU A 250 17.53 12.95 -4.05
CA GLU A 250 17.18 13.27 -2.66
C GLU A 250 17.87 14.57 -2.22
N LEU A 251 19.17 14.73 -2.53
CA LEU A 251 19.93 15.93 -2.20
C LEU A 251 19.44 17.17 -2.95
N GLU A 252 19.20 17.07 -4.26
CA GLU A 252 18.63 18.15 -5.08
C GLU A 252 17.29 18.64 -4.50
N PHE A 253 16.45 17.70 -4.05
CA PHE A 253 15.17 18.05 -3.45
C PHE A 253 15.29 18.67 -2.06
N MET A 254 16.18 18.14 -1.21
CA MET A 254 16.43 18.69 0.13
C MET A 254 16.99 20.10 0.08
N LEU A 255 17.89 20.38 -0.88
CA LEU A 255 18.46 21.69 -1.13
C LEU A 255 17.48 22.65 -1.84
N GLY A 256 16.33 22.15 -2.31
CA GLY A 256 15.33 22.93 -3.04
C GLY A 256 15.82 23.44 -4.40
N THR A 257 16.81 22.75 -5.01
CA THR A 257 17.36 23.09 -6.32
C THR A 257 16.51 22.51 -7.46
N SER A 258 15.84 21.37 -7.23
CA SER A 258 14.99 20.71 -8.21
C SER A 258 13.78 20.01 -7.59
N ASP A 259 12.65 20.06 -8.29
CA ASP A 259 11.42 19.32 -7.98
C ASP A 259 11.36 17.93 -8.66
N THR A 260 12.38 17.57 -9.45
CA THR A 260 12.41 16.34 -10.26
C THR A 260 12.21 15.07 -9.45
N TYR A 261 12.53 15.10 -8.16
CA TYR A 261 12.24 14.01 -7.23
C TYR A 261 10.75 13.63 -7.20
N LEU A 262 9.86 14.62 -7.15
CA LEU A 262 8.42 14.39 -7.16
C LEU A 262 7.93 14.02 -8.56
N GLU A 263 8.44 14.69 -9.59
CA GLU A 263 8.06 14.48 -11.00
C GLU A 263 8.37 13.06 -11.49
N LEU A 264 9.47 12.48 -11.01
CA LEU A 264 9.86 11.11 -11.28
C LEU A 264 9.14 10.08 -10.39
N TYR A 265 8.18 10.49 -9.56
CA TYR A 265 7.47 9.63 -8.61
C TYR A 265 8.43 8.83 -7.70
N MET A 266 9.61 9.39 -7.41
CA MET A 266 10.57 8.81 -6.46
C MET A 266 9.94 8.45 -5.12
N PRO A 267 8.90 9.17 -4.63
CA PRO A 267 8.21 8.75 -3.42
C PRO A 267 7.72 7.32 -3.36
N GLN A 268 7.38 6.73 -4.50
CA GLN A 268 6.86 5.38 -4.56
C GLN A 268 7.96 4.32 -4.43
N PHE A 269 9.22 4.63 -4.75
CA PHE A 269 10.25 3.59 -4.90
C PHE A 269 11.64 3.92 -4.35
N ALA A 270 11.94 5.16 -3.95
CA ALA A 270 13.28 5.55 -3.50
C ALA A 270 13.74 4.85 -2.21
N SER A 271 12.83 4.22 -1.47
CA SER A 271 13.13 3.40 -0.29
C SER A 271 13.78 2.05 -0.62
N PHE A 272 13.66 1.59 -1.87
CA PHE A 272 14.08 0.26 -2.28
C PHE A 272 15.46 0.26 -2.96
N ARG A 273 16.14 -0.89 -2.86
CA ARG A 273 17.36 -1.14 -3.64
C ARG A 273 17.01 -1.46 -5.09
N ARG A 274 18.00 -1.34 -5.98
CA ARG A 274 17.83 -1.52 -7.44
C ARG A 274 17.09 -2.80 -7.87
N HIS A 275 17.36 -3.93 -7.22
CA HIS A 275 16.74 -5.22 -7.56
C HIS A 275 15.30 -5.38 -7.05
N SER A 276 14.86 -4.45 -6.19
CA SER A 276 13.58 -4.47 -5.47
C SER A 276 12.77 -3.18 -5.68
N VAL A 277 13.09 -2.39 -6.70
CA VAL A 277 12.36 -1.13 -7.00
C VAL A 277 10.89 -1.40 -7.33
N GLU A 278 10.58 -2.56 -7.95
CA GLU A 278 9.20 -2.98 -8.25
C GLU A 278 8.45 -3.59 -7.03
N MET A 279 9.01 -3.56 -5.82
CA MET A 279 8.38 -4.16 -4.64
C MET A 279 6.98 -3.64 -4.28
N PRO A 280 6.64 -2.35 -4.44
CA PRO A 280 5.26 -1.89 -4.26
C PRO A 280 4.28 -2.61 -5.19
N VAL A 281 4.70 -2.88 -6.42
CA VAL A 281 3.90 -3.62 -7.42
C VAL A 281 3.78 -5.08 -7.01
N HIS A 282 4.89 -5.73 -6.65
CA HIS A 282 4.87 -7.13 -6.19
C HIS A 282 3.98 -7.32 -4.95
N THR A 283 3.97 -6.36 -4.04
CA THR A 283 3.12 -6.40 -2.84
C THR A 283 1.64 -6.28 -3.20
N CYS A 284 1.28 -5.40 -4.15
CA CYS A 284 -0.09 -5.34 -4.68
C CYS A 284 -0.50 -6.65 -5.37
N LEU A 285 0.37 -7.21 -6.21
CA LEU A 285 0.09 -8.48 -6.89
C LEU A 285 -0.09 -9.64 -5.91
N LEU A 286 0.73 -9.72 -4.86
CA LEU A 286 0.57 -10.69 -3.78
C LEU A 286 -0.77 -10.51 -3.08
N LYS A 287 -1.13 -9.27 -2.70
CA LYS A 287 -2.42 -8.97 -2.07
C LYS A 287 -3.59 -9.41 -2.95
N VAL A 288 -3.58 -9.14 -4.26
CA VAL A 288 -4.64 -9.64 -5.18
C VAL A 288 -4.65 -11.15 -5.23
N ALA A 289 -3.49 -11.80 -5.38
CA ALA A 289 -3.42 -13.26 -5.44
C ALA A 289 -4.04 -13.90 -4.19
N LEU A 290 -3.73 -13.39 -3.00
CA LEU A 290 -4.29 -13.87 -1.74
C LEU A 290 -5.78 -13.54 -1.59
N MET A 291 -6.25 -12.38 -2.07
CA MET A 291 -7.68 -12.06 -2.07
C MET A 291 -8.46 -12.91 -3.09
N LEU A 292 -7.87 -13.26 -4.23
CA LEU A 292 -8.46 -14.18 -5.21
C LEU A 292 -8.50 -15.61 -4.66
N ASP A 293 -7.45 -16.05 -3.97
CA ASP A 293 -7.44 -17.32 -3.23
C ASP A 293 -8.55 -17.36 -2.17
N PHE A 294 -8.73 -16.27 -1.41
CA PHE A 294 -9.86 -16.10 -0.49
C PHE A 294 -11.23 -16.23 -1.17
N SER A 295 -11.38 -15.67 -2.38
CA SER A 295 -12.69 -15.53 -3.01
C SER A 295 -13.06 -16.71 -3.91
N VAL A 296 -12.12 -17.20 -4.72
CA VAL A 296 -12.35 -18.25 -5.73
C VAL A 296 -12.26 -19.65 -5.14
N LEU A 297 -11.30 -19.88 -4.24
CA LEU A 297 -11.10 -21.20 -3.62
C LEU A 297 -11.93 -21.39 -2.35
N ARG A 298 -12.84 -20.47 -2.06
CA ARG A 298 -13.79 -20.62 -0.95
C ARG A 298 -14.71 -21.81 -1.22
N SER A 299 -14.74 -22.74 -0.27
CA SER A 299 -15.71 -23.83 -0.28
C SER A 299 -17.10 -23.30 0.09
N GLN A 300 -18.12 -23.73 -0.65
CA GLN A 300 -19.53 -23.48 -0.29
C GLN A 300 -19.87 -24.29 0.96
N PRO A 301 -20.19 -23.67 2.11
CA PRO A 301 -20.63 -24.41 3.28
C PRO A 301 -21.85 -25.27 2.93
N PRO A 302 -21.96 -26.52 3.45
CA PRO A 302 -21.09 -27.16 4.44
C PRO A 302 -19.88 -27.92 3.85
N SER A 303 -19.64 -27.87 2.54
CA SER A 303 -18.51 -28.54 1.92
C SER A 303 -17.18 -27.93 2.38
N MET A 304 -16.19 -28.79 2.64
CA MET A 304 -14.83 -28.41 3.03
C MET A 304 -13.81 -28.71 1.91
N ALA A 305 -14.27 -29.06 0.70
CA ALA A 305 -13.44 -29.65 -0.35
C ALA A 305 -12.20 -28.81 -0.74
N ASN A 306 -12.37 -27.50 -0.86
CA ASN A 306 -11.32 -26.61 -1.33
C ASN A 306 -10.47 -26.00 -0.20
N GLN A 307 -10.78 -26.24 1.07
CA GLN A 307 -10.12 -25.57 2.19
C GLN A 307 -8.65 -25.96 2.33
N GLY A 308 -8.32 -27.22 2.05
CA GLY A 308 -6.93 -27.68 2.03
C GLY A 308 -6.11 -26.96 0.95
N ALA A 309 -6.68 -26.81 -0.25
CA ALA A 309 -6.04 -26.11 -1.36
C ALA A 309 -5.88 -24.61 -1.06
N GLN A 310 -6.94 -23.95 -0.60
CA GLN A 310 -6.94 -22.55 -0.21
C GLN A 310 -5.87 -22.25 0.84
N GLY A 311 -5.82 -23.03 1.93
CA GLY A 311 -4.78 -22.85 2.95
C GLY A 311 -3.37 -23.09 2.43
N SER A 312 -3.20 -24.05 1.52
CA SER A 312 -1.90 -24.37 0.93
C SER A 312 -1.40 -23.25 0.01
N PHE A 313 -2.26 -22.69 -0.85
CA PHE A 313 -1.91 -21.58 -1.72
C PHE A 313 -1.64 -20.29 -0.94
N PHE A 314 -2.45 -20.00 0.08
CA PHE A 314 -2.20 -18.87 0.97
C PHE A 314 -0.81 -18.96 1.63
N VAL A 315 -0.51 -20.09 2.27
CA VAL A 315 0.79 -20.31 2.94
C VAL A 315 1.94 -20.27 1.93
N LEU A 316 1.79 -20.90 0.76
CA LEU A 316 2.79 -20.86 -0.29
C LEU A 316 3.09 -19.42 -0.74
N GLY A 317 2.08 -18.59 -0.91
CA GLY A 317 2.25 -17.18 -1.29
C GLY A 317 3.02 -16.38 -0.25
N VAL A 318 2.63 -16.51 1.03
CA VAL A 318 3.30 -15.81 2.14
C VAL A 318 4.73 -16.30 2.35
N VAL A 319 4.97 -17.62 2.32
CA VAL A 319 6.32 -18.21 2.44
C VAL A 319 7.20 -17.79 1.27
N SER A 320 6.69 -17.81 0.04
CA SER A 320 7.45 -17.38 -1.14
C SER A 320 7.91 -15.93 -1.01
N MET A 321 7.05 -15.05 -0.49
CA MET A 321 7.40 -13.66 -0.22
C MET A 321 8.44 -13.51 0.89
N ALA A 322 8.27 -14.25 1.99
CA ALA A 322 9.21 -14.25 3.12
C ALA A 322 10.61 -14.70 2.71
N VAL A 323 10.70 -15.80 1.95
CA VAL A 323 11.97 -16.32 1.40
C VAL A 323 12.59 -15.30 0.45
N TYR A 324 11.81 -14.73 -0.46
CA TYR A 324 12.30 -13.72 -1.40
C TYR A 324 12.90 -12.50 -0.67
N ARG A 325 12.19 -11.93 0.31
CA ARG A 325 12.66 -10.75 1.08
C ARG A 325 13.82 -11.07 2.04
N THR A 326 13.92 -12.32 2.50
CA THR A 326 15.05 -12.78 3.32
C THR A 326 16.33 -12.91 2.48
N TRP A 327 16.23 -13.46 1.27
CA TRP A 327 17.38 -13.60 0.38
C TRP A 327 17.79 -12.25 -0.24
N ARG A 328 16.81 -11.41 -0.59
CA ARG A 328 17.04 -10.12 -1.23
C ARG A 328 16.47 -8.99 -0.38
N TYR A 329 17.33 -8.41 0.45
CA TYR A 329 17.01 -7.26 1.30
C TYR A 329 16.41 -6.11 0.47
N PRO A 330 15.10 -5.84 0.58
CA PRO A 330 14.44 -4.98 -0.39
C PRO A 330 14.70 -3.50 -0.14
N TYR A 331 14.85 -3.10 1.13
CA TYR A 331 14.98 -1.70 1.52
C TYR A 331 16.45 -1.25 1.58
N ARG A 332 16.69 0.02 1.26
CA ARG A 332 17.97 0.70 1.50
C ARG A 332 18.24 0.80 3.00
N CYS A 333 17.21 1.12 3.79
CA CYS A 333 17.30 1.13 5.25
C CYS A 333 17.37 -0.30 5.83
N LYS A 334 18.47 -0.64 6.51
CA LYS A 334 18.68 -1.96 7.12
C LYS A 334 17.60 -2.31 8.14
N SER A 335 17.26 -1.36 9.03
CA SER A 335 16.23 -1.59 10.06
C SER A 335 14.86 -1.90 9.46
N THR A 336 14.47 -1.23 8.37
CA THR A 336 13.21 -1.52 7.65
C THR A 336 13.24 -2.92 7.02
N SER A 337 14.38 -3.33 6.43
CA SER A 337 14.53 -4.69 5.90
C SER A 337 14.38 -5.78 6.98
N TYR A 338 15.01 -5.61 8.14
CA TYR A 338 14.86 -6.56 9.24
C TYR A 338 13.43 -6.60 9.79
N LEU A 339 12.76 -5.43 9.90
CA LEU A 339 11.36 -5.37 10.29
C LEU A 339 10.46 -6.12 9.31
N ALA A 340 10.66 -5.94 8.00
CA ALA A 340 9.90 -6.64 6.97
C ALA A 340 10.08 -8.16 7.07
N ILE A 341 11.32 -8.63 7.22
CA ILE A 341 11.63 -10.05 7.42
C ILE A 341 10.92 -10.59 8.67
N LEU A 342 11.01 -9.87 9.80
CA LEU A 342 10.36 -10.28 11.05
C LEU A 342 8.84 -10.38 10.89
N VAL A 343 8.20 -9.39 10.26
CA VAL A 343 6.76 -9.39 9.99
C VAL A 343 6.38 -10.56 9.07
N ASP A 344 7.13 -10.81 8.01
CA ASP A 344 6.84 -11.90 7.07
C ASP A 344 6.93 -13.28 7.73
N TRP A 345 7.98 -13.51 8.54
CA TRP A 345 8.11 -14.78 9.27
C TRP A 345 7.10 -14.93 10.41
N MET A 346 6.64 -13.84 11.03
CA MET A 346 5.51 -13.87 11.95
C MET A 346 4.22 -14.30 11.25
N LEU A 347 3.95 -13.80 10.04
CA LEU A 347 2.81 -14.24 9.23
C LEU A 347 2.90 -15.73 8.89
N VAL A 348 4.07 -16.20 8.44
CA VAL A 348 4.30 -17.63 8.16
C VAL A 348 4.08 -18.48 9.40
N ALA A 349 4.65 -18.09 10.55
CA ALA A 349 4.53 -18.82 11.79
C ALA A 349 3.05 -18.93 12.23
N ASN A 350 2.29 -17.84 12.15
CA ASN A 350 0.86 -17.89 12.46
C ASN A 350 0.08 -18.78 11.47
N GLY A 351 0.37 -18.68 10.18
CA GLY A 351 -0.28 -19.52 9.15
C GLY A 351 -0.04 -21.02 9.32
N VAL A 352 1.14 -21.41 9.84
CA VAL A 352 1.52 -22.83 10.06
C VAL A 352 1.09 -23.34 11.44
N PHE A 353 1.35 -22.57 12.49
CA PHE A 353 1.20 -23.03 13.89
C PHE A 353 -0.14 -22.69 14.54
N GLY A 354 -0.98 -21.83 13.92
CA GLY A 354 -2.30 -21.47 14.45
C GLY A 354 -3.30 -22.63 14.58
N LYS A 355 -2.95 -23.84 14.07
CA LYS A 355 -3.78 -25.05 14.13
C LYS A 355 -3.62 -25.90 15.41
N ARG A 356 -2.67 -25.61 16.31
CA ARG A 356 -2.28 -26.53 17.41
C ARG A 356 -2.33 -25.96 18.85
N VAL A 357 -3.13 -24.93 19.12
CA VAL A 357 -3.29 -24.41 20.50
C VAL A 357 -4.69 -24.67 21.01
#